data_AF-A0A399EBL0-F1
#
_entry.id   AF-A0A399EBL0-F1
#
_cell.length_a   1.000
_cell.length_b   1.000
_cell.length_c   1.000
_cell.angle_alpha   90.00
_cell.angle_beta   90.00
_cell.angle_gamma   90.00
#
_symmetry.space_group_name_H-M   'P 1'
#
loop_
_entity.id
_entity.type
_entity.pdbx_description
1 polymer ?
#
loop_
_entity_poly.entity_id
_entity_poly.type
_entity_poly.pdbx_seq_one_letter_code
_entity_poly.pdbx_strand_id
1 'polypeptide(L)'
;MHSLHLTRHSAPSEVPPQVYAEVLRWMEEHDVEDIVLDANSQGYGILINPDADRIPVGLVSRDELEDARTLVEHLEMAWRVYLEGGNCTD
;
A
#
# COMPACT_ATOMS: atom_id res chain seq x y z
N MET A 1 -14.48 -8.52 -5.62
CA MET A 1 -13.24 -7.72 -5.52
C MET A 1 -12.61 -8.08 -4.20
N HIS A 2 -11.35 -8.47 -4.23
CA HIS A 2 -10.61 -8.94 -3.06
C HIS A 2 -9.61 -7.85 -2.70
N SER A 3 -9.75 -7.26 -1.52
CA SER A 3 -8.88 -6.16 -1.07
C SER A 3 -8.17 -6.58 0.20
N LEU A 4 -6.85 -6.36 0.25
CA LEU A 4 -6.06 -6.62 1.44
C LEU A 4 -5.88 -5.31 2.20
N HIS A 5 -6.27 -5.30 3.48
CA HIS A 5 -6.19 -4.12 4.34
C HIS A 5 -5.02 -4.29 5.29
N LEU A 6 -4.04 -3.40 5.18
CA LEU A 6 -2.84 -3.33 6.00
C LEU A 6 -2.97 -2.10 6.90
N THR A 7 -3.21 -2.34 8.18
CA THR A 7 -3.30 -1.29 9.20
C THR A 7 -2.13 -1.44 10.16
N ARG A 8 -1.84 -0.42 10.98
CA ARG A 8 -0.80 -0.52 12.02
C ARG A 8 -1.02 -1.65 13.04
N HIS A 9 -2.25 -2.17 13.14
CA HIS A 9 -2.64 -3.15 14.13
C HIS A 9 -2.89 -4.55 13.56
N SER A 10 -3.04 -4.65 12.24
CA SER A 10 -3.46 -5.90 11.60
C SER A 10 -2.96 -5.98 10.17
N ALA A 11 -2.44 -7.15 9.83
CA ALA A 11 -2.15 -7.56 8.47
C ALA A 11 -3.12 -8.66 8.00
N PRO A 12 -3.43 -8.72 6.70
CA PRO A 12 -4.15 -9.84 6.12
C PRO A 12 -3.27 -11.09 6.08
N SER A 13 -3.88 -12.27 6.20
CA SER A 13 -3.14 -13.55 6.23
C SER A 13 -2.36 -13.87 4.94
N GLU A 14 -2.66 -13.16 3.85
CA GLU A 14 -1.94 -13.28 2.57
C GLU A 14 -0.61 -12.53 2.55
N VAL A 15 -0.38 -11.58 3.46
CA VAL A 15 0.89 -10.86 3.57
C VAL A 15 1.77 -11.59 4.58
N PRO A 16 2.96 -12.05 4.18
CA PRO A 16 3.87 -12.72 5.11
C PRO A 16 4.22 -11.82 6.31
N PRO A 17 4.37 -12.36 7.52
CA PRO A 17 4.63 -11.56 8.72
C PRO A 17 5.93 -10.76 8.63
N GLN A 18 6.95 -11.29 7.94
CA GLN A 18 8.20 -10.59 7.65
C GLN A 18 8.01 -9.39 6.71
N VAL A 19 7.11 -9.50 5.74
CA VAL A 19 6.76 -8.41 4.82
C VAL A 19 5.98 -7.34 5.59
N TYR A 20 4.98 -7.76 6.37
CA TYR A 20 4.20 -6.86 7.20
C TYR A 20 5.07 -6.07 8.18
N ALA A 21 6.10 -6.68 8.79
CA ALA A 21 7.00 -5.96 9.69
C ALA A 21 7.74 -4.81 8.99
N GLU A 22 8.19 -5.00 7.75
CA GLU A 22 8.85 -3.94 6.99
C GLU A 22 7.86 -2.84 6.57
N VAL A 23 6.67 -3.25 6.11
CA VAL A 23 5.58 -2.32 5.77
C VAL A 23 5.12 -1.52 6.99
N LEU A 24 5.02 -2.14 8.15
CA LEU A 24 4.62 -1.48 9.39
C LEU A 24 5.61 -0.37 9.77
N ARG A 25 6.92 -0.65 9.73
CA ARG A 25 7.94 0.38 9.98
C ARG A 25 7.81 1.53 8.99
N TRP A 26 7.62 1.21 7.71
CA TRP A 26 7.39 2.22 6.67
C TRP A 26 6.13 3.06 6.98
N MET A 27 5.03 2.43 7.39
CA MET A 27 3.80 3.14 7.80
C MET A 27 4.03 4.07 8.99
N GLU A 28 4.83 3.65 9.98
CA GLU A 28 5.19 4.47 11.14
C GLU A 28 6.09 5.66 10.74
N GLU A 29 7.07 5.44 9.86
CA GLU A 29 7.97 6.48 9.37
C GLU A 29 7.25 7.57 8.56
N HIS A 30 6.22 7.19 7.80
CA HIS A 30 5.49 8.09 6.90
C HIS A 30 4.17 8.61 7.47
N ASP A 31 3.87 8.29 8.73
CA ASP A 31 2.60 8.54 9.40
C ASP A 31 1.36 8.05 8.61
N VAL A 32 1.45 6.88 7.99
CA VAL A 32 0.36 6.21 7.28
C VAL A 32 -0.41 5.32 8.25
N GLU A 33 -1.75 5.38 8.23
CA GLU A 33 -2.62 4.63 9.13
C GLU A 33 -3.17 3.36 8.47
N ASP A 34 -3.49 3.45 7.18
CA ASP A 34 -4.15 2.41 6.40
C ASP A 34 -3.58 2.32 4.98
N ILE A 35 -3.30 1.10 4.53
CA ILE A 35 -2.93 0.78 3.16
C ILE A 35 -3.90 -0.28 2.66
N VAL A 36 -4.56 0.01 1.54
CA VAL A 36 -5.43 -0.96 0.85
C VAL A 36 -4.77 -1.42 -0.43
N LEU A 37 -4.64 -2.73 -0.57
CA LEU A 37 -4.17 -3.40 -1.78
C LEU A 37 -5.39 -3.98 -2.49
N ASP A 38 -5.91 -3.30 -3.50
CA ASP A 38 -7.12 -3.70 -4.24
C ASP A 38 -6.76 -4.62 -5.41
N ALA A 39 -7.17 -5.90 -5.34
CA ALA A 39 -6.83 -6.87 -6.37
C ALA A 39 -7.61 -6.62 -7.68
N ASN A 40 -6.87 -6.55 -8.77
CA ASN A 40 -7.38 -6.41 -10.14
C ASN A 40 -6.72 -7.44 -11.08
N SER A 41 -7.07 -7.39 -12.37
CA SER A 41 -6.57 -8.35 -13.39
C SER A 41 -5.04 -8.31 -13.61
N GLN A 42 -4.35 -7.27 -13.13
CA GLN A 42 -2.92 -7.06 -13.32
C GLN A 42 -2.10 -7.26 -12.02
N GLY A 43 -2.74 -7.28 -10.85
CA GLY A 43 -2.06 -7.33 -9.55
C GLY A 43 -2.91 -6.67 -8.47
N TYR A 44 -2.28 -5.90 -7.60
CA TYR A 44 -2.90 -5.16 -6.51
C TYR A 44 -2.65 -3.67 -6.67
N GLY A 45 -3.71 -2.89 -6.82
CA GLY A 45 -3.64 -1.43 -6.78
C GLY A 45 -3.34 -0.95 -5.37
N ILE A 46 -2.36 -0.07 -5.22
CA ILE A 46 -1.96 0.47 -3.92
C ILE A 46 -2.74 1.74 -3.63
N LEU A 47 -3.43 1.76 -2.49
CA LEU A 47 -4.14 2.89 -1.95
C LEU A 47 -3.56 3.23 -0.58
N ILE A 48 -3.17 4.48 -0.37
CA ILE A 48 -2.61 4.97 0.90
C ILE A 48 -3.62 5.91 1.54
N ASN A 49 -3.99 5.61 2.80
CA ASN A 49 -5.05 6.28 3.56
C ASN A 49 -6.29 6.60 2.68
N PRO A 50 -6.91 5.60 2.02
CA PRO A 50 -7.98 5.87 1.06
C PRO A 50 -9.26 6.36 1.73
N ASP A 51 -9.79 7.49 1.24
CA ASP A 51 -11.21 7.83 1.33
C ASP A 51 -12.04 7.08 0.27
N ALA A 52 -13.36 7.09 0.42
CA ALA A 52 -14.32 6.31 -0.39
C ALA A 52 -14.21 6.48 -1.92
N ASP A 53 -13.59 7.54 -2.43
CA ASP A 53 -13.49 7.88 -3.86
C ASP A 53 -12.03 7.89 -4.39
N ARG A 54 -11.05 7.36 -3.65
CA ARG A 54 -9.65 7.36 -4.11
C ARG A 54 -9.35 6.28 -5.16
N ILE A 55 -8.50 6.67 -6.10
CA ILE A 55 -7.96 5.82 -7.15
C ILE A 55 -6.62 5.25 -6.68
N PRO A 56 -6.29 3.98 -6.96
CA PRO A 56 -4.98 3.42 -6.66
C PRO A 56 -3.86 4.21 -7.35
N VAL A 57 -2.82 4.52 -6.60
CA VAL A 57 -1.66 5.34 -7.01
C VAL A 57 -0.42 4.51 -7.36
N GLY A 58 -0.50 3.19 -7.20
CA GLY A 58 0.55 2.24 -7.56
C GLY A 58 -0.04 0.88 -7.92
N LEU A 59 0.81 -0.02 -8.43
CA LEU A 59 0.44 -1.39 -8.77
C LEU A 59 1.58 -2.33 -8.36
N VAL A 60 1.25 -3.36 -7.59
CA VAL A 60 2.19 -4.40 -7.17
C VAL A 60 1.66 -5.78 -7.57
N SER A 61 2.51 -6.64 -8.11
CA SER A 61 2.14 -8.00 -8.51
C SER A 61 2.02 -8.92 -7.30
N ARG A 62 1.39 -10.08 -7.47
CA ARG A 62 1.25 -11.05 -6.36
C ARG A 62 2.61 -11.58 -5.87
N ASP A 63 3.51 -11.90 -6.78
CA ASP A 63 4.87 -12.34 -6.44
C ASP A 63 5.66 -11.25 -5.69
N GLU A 64 5.41 -9.98 -6.01
CA GLU A 64 6.07 -8.84 -5.37
C GLU A 64 5.55 -8.58 -3.95
N LEU A 65 4.34 -9.04 -3.60
CA LEU A 65 3.83 -9.00 -2.22
C LEU A 65 4.58 -9.93 -1.27
N GLU A 66 5.26 -10.95 -1.80
CA GLU A 66 6.06 -11.87 -1.01
C GLU A 66 7.47 -11.30 -0.72
N ASP A 67 7.89 -10.26 -1.44
CA ASP A 67 9.17 -9.58 -1.27
C ASP A 67 9.00 -8.24 -0.54
N ALA A 68 9.46 -8.19 0.71
CA ALA A 68 9.24 -7.05 1.59
C ALA A 68 9.86 -5.76 1.06
N ARG A 69 11.05 -5.87 0.47
CA ARG A 69 11.78 -4.72 -0.06
C ARG A 69 11.07 -4.14 -1.28
N THR A 70 10.70 -5.00 -2.22
CA THR A 70 9.99 -4.61 -3.43
C THR A 70 8.66 -3.95 -3.10
N LEU A 71 7.89 -4.53 -2.15
CA LEU A 71 6.64 -3.92 -1.70
C LEU A 71 6.87 -2.52 -1.12
N VAL A 72 7.87 -2.33 -0.25
CA VAL A 72 8.21 -1.01 0.31
C VAL A 72 8.65 -0.03 -0.78
N GLU A 73 9.41 -0.47 -1.79
CA GLU A 73 9.78 0.38 -2.95
C GLU A 73 8.53 0.85 -3.72
N HIS A 74 7.54 -0.03 -3.92
CA HIS A 74 6.26 0.35 -4.53
C HIS A 74 5.44 1.30 -3.64
N LEU A 75 5.42 1.08 -2.31
CA LEU A 75 4.77 1.98 -1.35
C LEU A 75 5.42 3.37 -1.35
N GLU A 76 6.74 3.44 -1.42
CA GLU A 76 7.49 4.69 -1.53
C GLU A 76 7.13 5.48 -2.79
N MET A 77 7.05 4.81 -3.94
CA MET A 77 6.64 5.45 -5.19
C MET A 77 5.18 5.91 -5.12
N ALA A 78 4.29 5.05 -4.64
CA ALA A 78 2.88 5.35 -4.43
C ALA A 78 2.69 6.54 -3.47
N TRP A 79 3.51 6.63 -2.41
CA TRP A 79 3.47 7.72 -1.44
C TRP A 79 3.90 9.05 -2.03
N ARG A 80 4.94 9.07 -2.86
CA ARG A 80 5.35 10.28 -3.58
C ARG A 80 4.22 10.77 -4.49
N VAL A 81 3.62 9.88 -5.27
CA VAL A 81 2.47 10.20 -6.12
C VAL A 81 1.27 10.68 -5.29
N TYR A 82 1.01 10.05 -4.14
CA TYR A 82 -0.03 10.47 -3.20
C TYR A 82 0.19 11.90 -2.69
N LEU A 83 1.43 12.25 -2.31
CA LEU A 83 1.79 13.59 -1.85
C LEU A 83 1.74 14.61 -2.98
N GLU A 84 2.20 14.27 -4.18
CA GLU A 84 2.13 15.13 -5.35
C GLU A 84 0.68 15.37 -5.79
N GLY A 85 -0.15 14.33 -5.84
CA GLY A 85 -1.57 14.42 -6.14
C GLY A 85 -2.38 15.12 -5.04
N GLY A 86 -1.97 14.99 -3.78
CA GLY A 86 -2.53 15.73 -2.64
C GLY A 86 -2.14 17.22 -2.62
N ASN A 87 -1.01 17.58 -3.23
CA ASN A 87 -0.59 18.97 -3.45
C ASN A 87 -1.19 19.60 -4.72
N CYS A 88 -2.04 18.89 -5.47
CA CYS A 88 -2.77 19.44 -6.63
C CYS A 88 -4.11 20.09 -6.25
N THR A 89 -4.21 20.68 -5.06
CA THR A 89 -5.25 21.68 -4.76
C THR A 89 -4.62 23.07 -4.77
N ASP A 90 -4.88 23.77 -5.88
CA ASP A 90 -4.92 25.23 -6.10
C ASP A 90 -3.66 26.08 -5.83
#